data_AF-A0A951MGZ3-F1
#
_entry.id   AF-A0A951MGZ3-F1
#
_cell.length_a   1.000
_cell.length_b   1.000
_cell.length_c   1.000
_cell.angle_alpha   90.00
_cell.angle_beta   90.00
_cell.angle_gamma   90.00
#
_symmetry.space_group_name_H-M   'P 1'
#
loop_
_entity.id
_entity.type
_entity.pdbx_description
1 polymer ?
#
loop_
_entity_poly.entity_id
_entity_poly.type
_entity_poly.pdbx_seq_one_letter_code
_entity_poly.pdbx_strand_id
1 'polypeptide(L)'
;MYKYRIKAFFDAKGMNNRDIATKLEYNEGLVSRWMNADTISKSFLYLLLEHFPEIDLNYLLKGDEVIKYNNEDHLNLVKEKNKMDINIHLNAIQQHTEKIQEILAQKGLQK
;
A
#
# COMPACT_ATOMS: atom_id res chain seq x y z
N MET A 1 -9.10 0.86 14.69
CA MET A 1 -9.86 0.45 13.48
C MET A 1 -9.75 -1.05 13.24
N TYR A 2 -8.55 -1.62 13.01
CA TYR A 2 -8.36 -3.06 12.76
C TYR A 2 -8.85 -4.00 13.88
N LYS A 3 -8.65 -3.59 15.14
CA LYS A 3 -9.08 -4.35 16.32
C LYS A 3 -10.56 -4.75 16.28
N TYR A 4 -11.45 -3.83 15.86
CA TYR A 4 -12.89 -4.10 15.81
C TYR A 4 -13.23 -5.14 14.74
N ARG A 5 -12.56 -5.09 13.59
CA ARG A 5 -12.75 -6.06 12.49
C ARG A 5 -12.23 -7.44 12.87
N ILE A 6 -11.04 -7.50 13.48
CA ILE A 6 -10.45 -8.75 13.99
C ILE A 6 -11.37 -9.38 15.05
N LYS A 7 -11.88 -8.56 15.98
CA LYS A 7 -12.82 -9.04 17.00
C LYS A 7 -14.13 -9.52 16.38
N ALA A 8 -14.73 -8.74 15.49
CA ALA A 8 -15.97 -9.12 14.78
C ALA A 8 -15.80 -10.41 13.97
N PHE A 9 -14.63 -10.63 13.37
CA PHE A 9 -14.31 -11.88 12.66
C PHE A 9 -14.37 -13.09 13.60
N PHE A 10 -13.73 -12.99 14.77
CA PHE A 10 -13.73 -14.10 15.74
C PHE A 10 -15.10 -14.31 16.39
N ASP A 11 -15.80 -13.22 16.70
CA ASP A 11 -17.18 -13.27 17.22
C ASP A 11 -18.10 -13.97 16.20
N ALA A 12 -17.98 -13.65 14.91
CA ALA A 12 -18.76 -14.30 13.83
C ALA A 12 -18.41 -15.78 13.64
N LYS A 13 -17.16 -16.18 13.91
CA LYS A 13 -16.74 -17.59 13.92
C LYS A 13 -17.07 -18.31 15.23
N GLY A 14 -17.64 -17.61 16.23
CA GLY A 14 -17.93 -18.18 17.55
C GLY A 14 -16.68 -18.58 18.33
N MET A 15 -15.52 -18.00 18.01
CA MET A 15 -14.24 -18.34 18.63
C MET A 15 -13.98 -17.45 19.84
N ASN A 16 -13.69 -18.08 20.98
CA ASN A 16 -13.23 -17.37 22.17
C ASN A 16 -11.69 -17.30 22.21
N ASN A 17 -11.13 -16.58 23.19
CA ASN A 17 -9.67 -16.43 23.33
C ASN A 17 -8.93 -17.76 23.51
N ARG A 18 -9.56 -18.78 24.11
CA ARG A 18 -8.97 -20.12 24.24
C ARG A 18 -8.86 -20.80 22.90
N ASP A 19 -9.91 -20.74 22.08
CA ASP A 19 -9.91 -21.35 20.74
C ASP A 19 -8.85 -20.71 19.84
N ILE A 20 -8.75 -19.38 19.90
CA ILE A 20 -7.73 -18.61 19.18
C ILE A 20 -6.34 -19.01 19.68
N ALA A 21 -6.13 -19.10 20.99
CA ALA A 21 -4.86 -19.51 21.58
C ALA A 21 -4.44 -20.93 21.19
N THR A 22 -5.38 -21.88 21.19
CA THR A 22 -5.15 -23.24 20.70
C THR A 22 -4.77 -23.25 19.23
N LYS A 23 -5.46 -22.48 18.38
CA LYS A 23 -5.19 -22.42 16.94
C LYS A 23 -3.83 -21.80 16.61
N LEU A 24 -3.37 -20.87 17.44
CA LEU A 24 -2.10 -20.16 17.27
C LEU A 24 -0.93 -20.80 18.04
N GLU A 25 -1.19 -21.83 18.84
CA GLU A 25 -0.19 -22.48 19.72
C GLU A 25 0.43 -21.52 20.76
N TYR A 26 -0.36 -20.55 21.26
CA TYR A 26 0.04 -19.65 22.35
C TYR A 26 -0.83 -19.83 23.58
N ASN A 27 -0.42 -19.21 24.70
CA ASN A 27 -1.23 -19.21 25.91
C ASN A 27 -2.42 -18.22 25.81
N GLU A 28 -3.55 -18.60 26.40
CA GLU A 28 -4.79 -17.81 26.40
C GLU A 28 -4.60 -16.39 26.97
N GLY A 29 -3.77 -16.25 28.02
CA GLY A 29 -3.50 -14.95 28.63
C GLY A 29 -2.74 -13.97 27.74
N LEU A 30 -1.89 -14.47 26.83
CA LEU A 30 -1.16 -13.68 25.85
C LEU A 30 -2.07 -13.25 24.71
N VAL A 31 -2.89 -14.16 24.20
CA VAL A 31 -3.93 -13.83 23.21
C VAL A 31 -4.91 -12.82 23.77
N SER A 32 -5.37 -12.99 25.01
CA SER A 32 -6.24 -12.02 25.67
C SER A 32 -5.59 -10.64 25.78
N ARG A 33 -4.30 -10.58 26.14
CA ARG A 33 -3.54 -9.33 26.15
C ARG A 33 -3.47 -8.68 24.77
N TRP A 34 -3.19 -9.45 23.72
CA TRP A 34 -3.13 -8.95 22.34
C TRP A 34 -4.49 -8.47 21.82
N MET A 35 -5.55 -9.23 22.06
CA MET A 35 -6.91 -8.90 21.64
C MET A 35 -7.47 -7.67 22.37
N ASN A 36 -7.05 -7.44 23.61
CA ASN A 36 -7.51 -6.32 24.42
C ASN A 36 -6.61 -5.08 24.33
N ALA A 37 -5.40 -5.18 23.79
CA ALA A 37 -4.50 -4.04 23.60
C ALA A 37 -5.16 -2.90 22.80
N ASP A 38 -4.77 -1.66 23.06
CA ASP A 38 -5.29 -0.48 22.33
C ASP A 38 -4.92 -0.54 20.85
N THR A 39 -3.71 -1.05 20.56
CA THR A 39 -3.19 -1.25 19.22
C THR A 39 -2.78 -2.71 19.02
N ILE A 40 -3.10 -3.24 17.83
CA ILE A 40 -2.67 -4.57 17.42
C ILE A 40 -1.20 -4.48 17.01
N SER A 41 -0.34 -5.28 17.65
CA SER A 41 1.08 -5.32 17.32
C SER A 41 1.29 -5.93 15.93
N LYS A 42 2.36 -5.52 15.23
CA LYS A 42 2.71 -6.08 13.91
C LYS A 42 2.90 -7.59 13.98
N SER A 43 3.59 -8.08 15.01
CA SER A 43 3.83 -9.52 15.20
C SER A 43 2.53 -10.31 15.35
N PHE A 44 1.57 -9.80 16.13
CA PHE A 44 0.28 -10.46 16.27
C PHE A 44 -0.52 -10.40 14.97
N LEU A 45 -0.47 -9.28 14.26
CA LEU A 45 -1.11 -9.17 12.94
C LEU A 45 -0.58 -10.23 11.97
N TYR A 46 0.74 -10.36 11.81
CA TYR A 46 1.31 -11.36 10.90
C TYR A 46 0.92 -12.78 11.27
N LEU A 47 0.91 -13.09 12.57
CA LEU A 47 0.48 -14.38 13.08
C LEU A 47 -0.98 -14.68 12.69
N LEU A 48 -1.86 -13.68 12.77
CA LEU A 48 -3.25 -13.79 12.32
C LEU A 48 -3.35 -14.02 10.81
N LEU A 49 -2.58 -13.29 9.99
CA LEU A 49 -2.58 -13.46 8.54
C LEU A 49 -2.12 -14.87 8.13
N GLU A 50 -1.19 -15.45 8.87
CA GLU A 50 -0.64 -16.79 8.62
C GLU A 50 -1.65 -17.91 8.96
N HIS A 51 -2.38 -17.78 10.07
CA HIS A 51 -3.25 -18.85 10.59
C HIS A 51 -4.73 -18.67 10.22
N PHE A 52 -5.12 -17.46 9.84
CA PHE A 52 -6.47 -17.07 9.44
C PHE A 52 -6.41 -16.27 8.14
N PRO A 53 -6.14 -16.94 7.00
CA PRO A 53 -5.97 -16.26 5.71
C PRO A 53 -7.23 -15.52 5.23
N GLU A 54 -8.39 -15.77 5.84
CA GLU A 54 -9.61 -14.99 5.58
C GLU A 54 -9.56 -13.58 6.17
N ILE A 55 -8.71 -13.37 7.18
CA ILE A 55 -8.29 -12.04 7.62
C ILE A 55 -7.14 -11.63 6.71
N ASP A 56 -7.43 -11.11 5.51
CA ASP A 56 -6.40 -10.51 4.66
C ASP A 56 -6.31 -8.99 4.87
N LEU A 57 -5.27 -8.36 4.32
CA LEU A 57 -5.12 -6.91 4.40
C LEU A 57 -6.32 -6.18 3.80
N ASN A 58 -6.94 -6.73 2.75
CA ASN A 58 -8.14 -6.14 2.16
C ASN A 58 -9.32 -6.15 3.14
N TYR A 59 -9.55 -7.24 3.86
CA TYR A 59 -10.59 -7.38 4.86
C TYR A 59 -10.39 -6.38 6.01
N LEU A 60 -9.16 -6.25 6.48
CA LEU A 60 -8.79 -5.31 7.54
C LEU A 60 -8.93 -3.85 7.10
N LEU A 61 -8.76 -3.55 5.82
CA LEU A 61 -8.82 -2.22 5.24
C LEU A 61 -10.18 -1.87 4.59
N LYS A 62 -11.09 -2.85 4.42
CA LYS A 62 -12.41 -2.67 3.79
C LYS A 62 -13.44 -2.01 4.74
N GLY A 63 -13.41 -0.67 4.88
CA GLY A 63 -14.52 0.19 5.38
C GLY A 63 -14.26 0.87 6.75
N ASP A 64 -14.80 2.04 7.10
CA ASP A 64 -16.02 2.75 6.62
C ASP A 64 -15.77 4.12 5.99
N GLU A 65 -14.51 4.50 5.82
CA GLU A 65 -14.14 5.47 4.82
C GLU A 65 -13.22 4.71 3.88
N VAL A 66 -13.41 4.89 2.57
CA VAL A 66 -12.24 5.06 1.72
C VAL A 66 -11.35 5.97 2.56
N ILE A 67 -10.26 5.45 3.15
CA ILE A 67 -9.22 6.34 3.64
C ILE A 67 -8.93 7.13 2.38
N LYS A 68 -9.50 8.32 2.31
CA LYS A 68 -9.05 9.39 1.46
C LYS A 68 -7.70 9.71 2.11
N TYR A 69 -6.71 8.82 1.93
CA TYR A 69 -5.47 9.26 1.37
C TYR A 69 -5.95 10.09 0.23
N ASN A 70 -5.91 11.40 0.45
CA ASN A 70 -6.39 12.38 -0.49
C ASN A 70 -5.75 11.95 -1.79
N ASN A 71 -6.51 11.25 -2.64
CA ASN A 71 -5.91 10.51 -3.74
C ASN A 71 -5.27 11.56 -4.64
N GLU A 72 -5.79 12.79 -4.60
CA GLU A 72 -5.14 14.01 -5.06
C GLU A 72 -3.68 14.13 -4.63
N ASP A 73 -3.27 14.04 -3.36
CA ASP A 73 -1.87 14.24 -2.98
C ASP A 73 -0.95 13.14 -3.53
N HIS A 74 -1.37 11.88 -3.47
CA HIS A 74 -0.56 10.78 -4.01
C HIS A 74 -0.59 10.74 -5.55
N LEU A 75 -1.71 11.07 -6.17
CA LEU A 75 -1.87 11.20 -7.61
C LEU A 75 -1.15 12.45 -8.13
N ASN A 76 -1.10 13.53 -7.34
CA ASN A 76 -0.33 14.75 -7.63
C ASN A 76 1.15 14.46 -7.51
N LEU A 77 1.60 13.72 -6.49
CA LEU A 77 3.00 13.26 -6.39
C LEU A 77 3.40 12.39 -7.59
N VAL A 78 2.53 11.46 -8.01
CA VAL A 78 2.74 10.63 -9.21
C VAL A 78 2.71 11.46 -10.49
N LYS A 79 1.78 12.42 -10.62
CA LYS A 79 1.68 13.33 -11.77
C LYS A 79 2.90 14.26 -11.86
N GLU A 80 3.35 14.83 -10.76
CA GLU A 80 4.52 15.71 -10.69
C GLU A 80 5.79 14.93 -11.05
N LYS A 81 5.94 13.69 -10.54
CA LYS A 81 7.05 12.81 -10.92
C LYS A 81 7.02 12.49 -12.42
N ASN A 82 5.86 12.09 -12.95
CA ASN A 82 5.71 11.81 -14.38
C ASN A 82 5.96 13.05 -15.25
N LYS A 83 5.56 14.24 -14.80
CA LYS A 83 5.81 15.51 -15.51
C LYS A 83 7.30 15.85 -15.51
N MET A 84 8.01 15.59 -14.41
CA MET A 84 9.46 15.73 -14.33
C MET A 84 10.16 14.78 -15.32
N ASP A 85 9.77 13.51 -15.35
CA ASP A 85 10.34 12.51 -16.28
C ASP A 85 10.06 12.88 -17.75
N ILE A 86 8.83 13.31 -18.07
CA ILE A 86 8.47 13.79 -19.41
C ILE A 86 9.31 15.01 -19.82
N ASN A 87 9.52 15.98 -18.92
CA ASN A 87 10.32 17.16 -19.22
C ASN A 87 11.79 16.82 -19.48
N ILE A 88 12.35 15.85 -18.74
CA ILE A 88 13.70 15.33 -18.99
C ILE A 88 13.79 14.77 -20.41
N HIS A 89 12.81 13.96 -20.81
CA HIS A 89 12.77 13.39 -22.16
C HIS A 89 12.56 14.44 -23.25
N LEU A 90 11.69 15.43 -23.03
CA LEU A 90 11.46 16.53 -23.97
C LEU A 90 12.73 17.38 -24.17
N ASN A 91 13.46 17.68 -23.10
CA ASN A 91 14.74 18.40 -23.21
C ASN A 91 15.78 17.60 -24.01
N ALA A 92 15.86 16.28 -23.80
CA ALA A 92 16.75 15.43 -24.59
C ALA A 92 16.37 15.40 -26.08
N ILE A 93 15.06 15.33 -26.39
CA ILE A 93 14.55 15.39 -27.77
C ILE A 93 14.87 16.76 -28.41
N GLN A 94 14.68 17.86 -27.67
CA GLN A 94 15.00 19.21 -28.13
C GLN A 94 16.49 19.33 -28.49
N GLN A 95 17.38 18.91 -27.59
CA GLN A 95 18.83 18.94 -27.82
C GLN A 95 19.25 18.08 -29.03
N HIS A 96 18.64 16.91 -29.20
CA HIS A 96 18.90 16.08 -30.37
C HIS A 96 18.39 16.73 -31.66
N THR A 97 17.23 17.39 -31.62
CA THR A 97 16.66 18.10 -32.76
C THR A 97 17.54 19.28 -33.18
N GLU A 98 18.05 20.06 -32.24
CA GLU A 98 18.99 21.16 -32.48
C GLU A 98 20.26 20.66 -33.15
N LYS A 99 20.87 19.58 -32.65
CA LYS A 99 22.04 18.95 -33.28
C LYS A 99 21.75 18.46 -34.69
N ILE A 100 20.57 17.88 -34.93
CA ILE A 100 20.18 17.46 -36.29
C ILE A 100 20.06 18.67 -37.20
N GLN A 101 19.48 19.77 -36.74
CA GLN A 101 19.38 21.02 -37.51
C GLN A 101 20.77 21.60 -37.83
N GLU A 102 21.70 21.61 -36.87
CA GLU A 102 23.09 22.02 -37.10
C GLU A 102 23.76 21.16 -38.17
N ILE A 103 23.59 19.84 -38.11
CA ILE A 103 24.15 18.91 -39.10
C ILE A 103 23.53 19.14 -40.49
N LEU A 104 22.22 19.36 -40.57
CA LEU A 104 21.53 19.65 -41.83
C LEU A 104 21.98 20.99 -42.43
N ALA A 105 22.19 22.01 -41.60
CA ALA A 105 22.73 23.31 -42.02
C ALA A 105 24.16 23.17 -42.56
N GLN A 106 25.04 22.45 -41.85
CA GLN A 106 26.42 22.19 -42.27
C GLN A 106 26.49 21.40 -43.59
N LYS A 107 25.52 20.52 -43.85
CA LYS A 107 25.44 19.72 -45.08
C LYS A 107 24.72 20.43 -46.23
N GLY A 108 24.22 21.65 -46.04
CA GLY A 108 23.44 22.37 -47.06
C GLY A 108 22.12 21.67 -47.41
N LEU A 109 21.58 20.87 -46.49
CA LEU A 109 20.35 20.08 -46.68
C LEU A 109 19.11 20.78 -46.06
N GLN A 110 19.29 21.95 -45.45
CA GLN A 110 18.18 22.83 -45.10
C GLN A 110 17.68 23.54 -46.37
N LYS A 111 16.42 23.28 -46.74
CA LYS A 111 15.71 24.02 -47.79
C LYS A 111 15.26 25.39 -47.28
#